data_AF-A0AAW2DB80-F1
#
_entry.id   AF-A0AAW2DB80-F1
#
_cell.length_a   1.000
_cell.length_b   1.000
_cell.length_c   1.000
_cell.angle_alpha   90.00
_cell.angle_beta   90.00
_cell.angle_gamma   90.00
#
_symmetry.space_group_name_H-M   'P 1'
#
loop_
_entity.id
_entity.type
_entity.pdbx_description
1 polymer ?
#
loop_
_entity_poly.entity_id
_entity_poly.type
_entity_poly.pdbx_seq_one_letter_code
_entity_poly.pdbx_strand_id
1 'polypeptide(L)'
;MPGNIIEIELQNFMTFNHLKCKPGSRLNLVIGPNGSGKSSLVCAIALGLGGEPQLLGRATSVGAYVKRGEESGKAVPKKDILQVIQRFNIQVNNLTQFLPQDRVCEFAKLTPVQLLEETEKAVGDPQLPIQHCALIEKSRELKNIQLSVERNGETLNQWRALNTELEKDVERVCQREELLTKVESMKKKLPWLKACS
;
A
#
# COMPACT_ATOMS: atom_id res chain seq x y z
N MET A 1 15.27 -4.20 17.55
CA MET A 1 16.69 -4.34 17.98
C MET A 1 17.45 -5.07 16.89
N PRO A 2 18.67 -4.64 16.52
CA PRO A 2 19.51 -5.43 15.63
C PRO A 2 19.93 -6.74 16.33
N GLY A 3 19.98 -7.82 15.58
CA GLY A 3 20.39 -9.15 16.05
C GLY A 3 21.12 -9.91 14.94
N ASN A 4 21.85 -10.95 15.31
CA ASN A 4 22.56 -11.81 14.37
C ASN A 4 22.43 -13.27 14.76
N ILE A 5 22.52 -14.16 13.78
CA ILE A 5 22.58 -15.61 14.01
C ILE A 5 23.94 -15.91 14.64
N ILE A 6 23.93 -16.53 15.83
CA ILE A 6 25.14 -16.85 16.59
C ILE A 6 25.61 -18.29 16.35
N GLU A 7 24.69 -19.20 16.05
CA GLU A 7 24.96 -20.62 15.88
C GLU A 7 23.86 -21.25 15.02
N ILE A 8 24.25 -22.16 14.14
CA ILE A 8 23.35 -23.00 13.36
C ILE A 8 23.79 -24.44 13.60
N GLU A 9 22.85 -25.27 14.05
CA GLU A 9 23.07 -26.70 14.27
C GLU A 9 22.00 -27.52 13.54
N LEU A 10 22.45 -28.43 12.67
CA LEU A 10 21.59 -29.35 11.92
C LEU A 10 21.89 -30.78 12.34
N GLN A 11 20.84 -31.59 12.48
CA GLN A 11 20.90 -33.02 12.76
C GLN A 11 19.93 -33.75 11.85
N ASN A 12 20.41 -34.75 11.11
CA ASN A 12 19.64 -35.56 10.16
C ASN A 12 18.80 -34.71 9.19
N PHE A 13 19.41 -33.66 8.63
CA PHE A 13 18.74 -32.70 7.75
C PHE A 13 19.28 -32.78 6.33
N MET A 14 18.47 -33.30 5.40
CA MET A 14 18.79 -33.47 3.99
C MET A 14 20.15 -34.13 3.74
N THR A 15 21.15 -33.36 3.30
CA THR A 15 22.50 -33.83 2.99
C THR A 15 23.35 -34.03 4.25
N PHE A 16 23.02 -33.35 5.35
CA PHE A 16 23.83 -33.31 6.56
C PHE A 16 23.41 -34.38 7.58
N ASN A 17 24.37 -35.17 8.07
CA ASN A 17 24.19 -35.99 9.29
C ASN A 17 24.21 -35.07 10.51
N HIS A 18 25.29 -34.32 10.63
CA HIS A 18 25.47 -33.30 11.64
C HIS A 18 26.25 -32.13 11.03
N LEU A 19 25.77 -30.91 11.25
CA LEU A 19 26.47 -29.69 10.89
C LEU A 19 26.34 -28.72 12.05
N LYS A 20 27.45 -28.15 12.48
CA LYS A 20 27.47 -27.07 13.47
C LYS A 20 28.37 -25.95 12.97
N CYS A 21 27.83 -24.74 12.86
CA CYS A 21 28.60 -23.57 12.45
C CYS A 21 28.18 -22.32 13.22
N LYS A 22 29.11 -21.36 13.30
CA LYS A 22 28.94 -20.09 14.02
C LYS A 22 29.15 -18.94 13.04
N PRO A 23 28.07 -18.37 12.48
CA PRO A 23 28.16 -17.23 11.58
C PRO A 23 28.75 -16.00 12.29
N GLY A 24 29.48 -15.17 11.56
CA GLY A 24 29.84 -13.83 11.99
C GLY A 24 28.63 -12.89 12.01
N SER A 25 28.77 -11.74 12.66
CA SER A 25 27.66 -10.79 12.86
C SER A 25 27.23 -10.00 11.62
N ARG A 26 27.95 -10.12 10.50
CA ARG A 26 27.69 -9.38 9.26
C ARG A 26 27.65 -10.33 8.05
N LEU A 27 28.62 -10.21 7.15
CA LEU A 27 28.70 -11.00 5.94
C LEU A 27 29.20 -12.41 6.25
N ASN A 28 28.43 -13.40 5.81
CA ASN A 28 28.78 -14.80 5.87
C ASN A 28 28.72 -15.38 4.46
N LEU A 29 29.76 -16.11 4.05
CA LEU A 29 29.86 -16.68 2.71
C LEU A 29 29.94 -18.20 2.81
N VAL A 30 28.98 -18.90 2.18
CA VAL A 30 28.92 -20.37 2.15
C VAL A 30 29.29 -20.85 0.76
N ILE A 31 30.41 -21.56 0.65
CA ILE A 31 30.97 -22.04 -0.62
C ILE A 31 31.04 -23.57 -0.61
N GLY A 32 30.86 -24.18 -1.77
CA GLY A 32 31.03 -25.63 -1.95
C GLY A 32 30.63 -26.09 -3.35
N PRO A 33 31.04 -27.29 -3.77
CA PRO A 33 30.66 -27.85 -5.07
C PRO A 33 29.15 -28.09 -5.16
N ASN A 34 28.64 -28.33 -6.38
CA ASN A 34 27.23 -28.68 -6.55
C ASN A 34 26.90 -29.98 -5.81
N GLY A 35 25.75 -30.01 -5.13
CA GLY A 35 25.37 -31.13 -4.27
C GLY A 35 25.93 -31.09 -2.85
N SER A 36 26.80 -30.15 -2.49
CA SER A 36 27.40 -30.06 -1.14
C SER A 36 26.44 -29.63 -0.01
N GLY A 37 25.16 -29.43 -0.30
CA GLY A 37 24.15 -29.03 0.70
C GLY A 37 24.02 -27.52 0.95
N LYS A 38 24.59 -26.64 0.10
CA LYS A 38 24.41 -25.17 0.23
C LYS A 38 22.94 -24.76 0.30
N SER A 39 22.12 -25.25 -0.64
CA SER A 39 20.67 -25.00 -0.63
C SER A 39 19.96 -25.66 0.55
N SER A 40 20.48 -26.79 1.04
CA SER A 40 19.97 -27.44 2.26
C SER A 40 20.20 -26.58 3.51
N LEU A 41 21.34 -25.89 3.62
CA LEU A 41 21.57 -24.93 4.71
C LEU A 41 20.58 -23.76 4.66
N VAL A 42 20.34 -23.21 3.46
CA VAL A 42 19.35 -22.13 3.24
C VAL A 42 17.93 -22.60 3.62
N CYS A 43 17.55 -23.82 3.22
CA CYS A 43 16.28 -24.42 3.61
C CYS A 43 16.16 -24.57 5.14
N ALA A 44 17.23 -24.99 5.80
CA ALA A 44 17.24 -25.18 7.24
C ALA A 44 17.06 -23.85 7.99
N ILE A 45 17.73 -22.78 7.55
CA ILE A 45 17.57 -21.44 8.11
C ILE A 45 16.12 -20.98 7.95
N ALA A 46 15.54 -21.13 6.76
CA ALA A 46 14.17 -20.72 6.50
C ALA A 46 13.14 -21.48 7.37
N LEU A 47 13.23 -22.81 7.40
CA LEU A 47 12.34 -23.64 8.22
C LEU A 47 12.54 -23.39 9.71
N GLY A 48 13.79 -23.26 10.16
CA GLY A 48 14.15 -22.97 11.54
C GLY A 48 13.68 -21.58 12.00
N LEU A 49 13.49 -20.64 11.08
CA LEU A 49 12.91 -19.32 11.33
C LEU A 49 11.40 -19.26 11.02
N GLY A 50 10.73 -20.41 10.94
CA GLY A 50 9.27 -20.50 10.82
C GLY A 50 8.71 -20.31 9.40
N GLY A 51 9.57 -20.31 8.39
CA GLY A 51 9.18 -20.29 6.97
C GLY A 51 8.43 -21.55 6.54
N GLU A 52 7.57 -21.41 5.54
CA GLU A 52 6.75 -22.51 5.04
C GLU A 52 7.49 -23.36 4.01
N PRO A 53 7.31 -24.70 3.98
CA PRO A 53 7.94 -25.56 2.98
C PRO A 53 7.71 -25.11 1.51
N GLN A 54 6.56 -24.53 1.21
CA GLN A 54 6.15 -24.03 -0.10
C GLN A 54 7.01 -22.84 -0.59
N LEU A 55 7.53 -22.03 0.34
CA LEU A 55 8.43 -20.93 0.02
C LEU A 55 9.72 -21.45 -0.62
N LEU A 56 10.19 -22.61 -0.16
CA LEU A 56 11.45 -23.22 -0.55
C LEU A 56 11.39 -23.99 -1.88
N GLY A 57 10.21 -24.14 -2.47
CA GLY A 57 10.03 -24.78 -3.78
C GLY A 57 10.39 -26.26 -3.84
N ARG A 58 10.68 -26.89 -2.69
CA ARG A 58 11.38 -28.18 -2.64
C ARG A 58 10.54 -29.34 -2.12
N ALA A 59 9.68 -29.09 -1.14
CA ALA A 59 8.78 -30.08 -0.58
C ALA A 59 7.58 -29.42 0.10
N THR A 60 6.51 -30.18 0.31
CA THR A 60 5.25 -29.71 0.90
C THR A 60 5.15 -29.93 2.40
N SER A 61 5.94 -30.84 2.96
CA SER A 61 5.94 -31.17 4.39
C SER A 61 7.34 -31.02 4.99
N VAL A 62 7.39 -30.69 6.29
CA VAL A 62 8.66 -30.56 7.03
C VAL A 62 9.38 -31.91 7.11
N GLY A 63 8.64 -33.02 7.22
CA GLY A 63 9.22 -34.36 7.27
C GLY A 63 10.04 -34.74 6.04
N ALA A 64 9.73 -34.18 4.87
CA ALA A 64 10.49 -34.41 3.64
C ALA A 64 11.91 -33.82 3.67
N TYR A 65 12.23 -32.98 4.67
CA TYR A 65 13.57 -32.43 4.88
C TYR A 65 14.43 -33.31 5.80
N VAL A 66 13.87 -34.35 6.42
CA VAL A 66 14.65 -35.36 7.14
C VAL A 66 15.55 -36.09 6.16
N LYS A 67 16.78 -36.36 6.58
CA LYS A 67 17.77 -37.07 5.77
C LYS A 67 17.23 -38.45 5.36
N ARG A 68 17.45 -38.84 4.10
CA ARG A 68 17.05 -40.17 3.62
C ARG A 68 17.78 -41.25 4.39
N GLY A 69 17.04 -42.26 4.84
CA GLY A 69 17.55 -43.35 5.67
C GLY A 69 17.46 -43.09 7.18
N GLU A 70 17.07 -41.88 7.60
CA GLU A 70 16.83 -41.55 9.01
C GLU A 70 15.33 -41.53 9.30
N GLU A 71 14.93 -42.05 10.47
CA GLU A 71 13.52 -42.10 10.88
C GLU A 71 13.01 -40.77 11.43
N SER A 72 13.92 -39.92 11.93
CA SER A 72 13.57 -38.62 12.51
C SER A 72 14.70 -37.60 12.39
N GLY A 73 14.31 -36.33 12.44
CA GLY A 73 15.22 -35.19 12.58
C GLY A 73 14.84 -34.35 13.80
N LYS A 74 15.69 -33.35 14.12
CA LYS A 74 15.45 -32.43 15.24
C LYS A 74 14.75 -31.17 14.76
N ALA A 75 13.57 -30.88 15.30
CA ALA A 75 12.82 -29.65 15.03
C ALA A 75 12.31 -29.03 16.34
N VAL A 76 12.20 -27.70 16.35
CA VAL A 76 11.65 -26.93 17.47
C VAL A 76 10.20 -26.55 17.16
N PRO A 77 9.26 -26.63 18.12
CA PRO A 77 7.88 -26.21 17.91
C PRO A 77 7.80 -24.76 17.43
N LYS A 78 6.97 -24.50 16.41
CA LYS A 78 6.78 -23.15 15.83
C LYS A 78 6.45 -22.10 16.91
N LYS A 79 5.66 -22.47 17.91
CA LYS A 79 5.28 -21.64 19.07
C LYS A 79 6.49 -20.95 19.72
N ASP A 80 7.57 -21.69 19.94
CA ASP A 80 8.72 -21.20 20.70
C ASP A 80 9.55 -20.21 19.87
N ILE A 81 9.46 -20.32 18.55
CA ILE A 81 10.19 -19.49 17.58
C ILE A 81 9.40 -18.23 17.22
N LEU A 82 8.06 -18.24 17.32
CA LEU A 82 7.20 -17.09 16.99
C LEU A 82 7.59 -15.82 17.76
N GLN A 83 7.91 -15.95 19.05
CA GLN A 83 8.33 -14.81 19.86
C GLN A 83 9.66 -14.23 19.36
N VAL A 84 10.59 -15.08 18.93
CA VAL A 84 11.89 -14.67 18.38
C VAL A 84 11.71 -13.99 17.03
N ILE A 85 10.89 -14.57 16.14
CA ILE A 85 10.56 -14.03 14.82
C ILE A 85 9.99 -12.63 14.94
N GLN A 86 9.01 -12.44 15.83
CA GLN A 86 8.39 -11.13 16.08
C GLN A 86 9.38 -10.13 16.70
N ARG A 87 10.14 -10.55 17.71
CA ARG A 87 11.09 -9.68 18.42
C ARG A 87 12.21 -9.15 17.53
N PHE A 88 12.68 -9.95 16.58
CA PHE A 88 13.76 -9.59 15.65
C PHE A 88 13.25 -9.15 14.27
N ASN A 89 11.94 -9.04 14.07
CA ASN A 89 11.31 -8.73 12.77
C ASN A 89 11.85 -9.59 11.61
N ILE A 90 11.86 -10.90 11.83
CA ILE A 90 12.27 -11.87 10.83
C ILE A 90 11.08 -12.19 9.94
N GLN A 91 11.21 -11.91 8.64
CA GLN A 91 10.19 -12.06 7.61
C GLN A 91 10.70 -12.99 6.51
N VAL A 92 10.70 -14.30 6.81
CA VAL A 92 11.15 -15.33 5.87
C VAL A 92 10.32 -15.36 4.58
N ASN A 93 9.05 -14.96 4.66
CA ASN A 93 8.14 -14.91 3.51
C ASN A 93 8.32 -13.66 2.64
N ASN A 94 9.11 -12.67 3.09
CA ASN A 94 9.37 -11.45 2.33
C ASN A 94 10.64 -11.64 1.49
N LEU A 95 10.49 -11.60 0.16
CA LEU A 95 11.57 -11.85 -0.80
C LEU A 95 12.72 -10.84 -0.71
N THR A 96 12.49 -9.66 -0.13
CA THR A 96 13.53 -8.64 0.08
C THR A 96 14.43 -8.95 1.27
N GLN A 97 13.96 -9.74 2.25
CA GLN A 97 14.74 -10.17 3.40
C GLN A 97 15.29 -11.60 3.23
N PHE A 98 14.53 -12.48 2.58
CA PHE A 98 14.93 -13.85 2.28
C PHE A 98 14.62 -14.20 0.83
N LEU A 99 15.68 -14.34 0.03
CA LEU A 99 15.57 -14.66 -1.40
C LEU A 99 16.06 -16.10 -1.68
N PRO A 100 15.15 -17.09 -1.75
CA PRO A 100 15.54 -18.44 -2.12
C PRO A 100 15.80 -18.55 -3.63
N GLN A 101 16.68 -19.49 -4.01
CA GLN A 101 17.13 -19.69 -5.40
C GLN A 101 15.96 -19.84 -6.40
N ASP A 102 14.90 -20.55 -6.02
CA ASP A 102 13.75 -20.84 -6.90
C ASP A 102 12.77 -19.66 -7.05
N ARG A 103 12.90 -18.61 -6.22
CA ARG A 103 12.01 -17.43 -6.22
C ARG A 103 12.67 -16.18 -6.80
N VAL A 104 13.89 -16.29 -7.33
CA VAL A 104 14.62 -15.17 -7.94
C VAL A 104 13.83 -14.54 -9.10
N CYS A 105 13.13 -15.36 -9.89
CA CYS A 105 12.29 -14.87 -10.97
C CYS A 105 11.06 -14.09 -10.45
N GLU A 106 10.47 -14.51 -9.33
CA GLU A 106 9.33 -13.81 -8.72
C GLU A 106 9.74 -12.46 -8.17
N PHE A 107 10.91 -12.39 -7.53
CA PHE A 107 11.50 -11.13 -7.10
C PHE A 107 11.70 -10.16 -8.26
N ALA A 108 12.20 -10.64 -9.41
CA ALA A 108 12.39 -9.81 -10.60
C ALA A 108 11.08 -9.34 -11.26
N LYS A 109 9.95 -10.00 -10.98
CA LYS A 109 8.62 -9.62 -11.49
C LYS A 109 7.93 -8.56 -10.62
N LEU A 110 8.45 -8.25 -9.44
CA LEU A 110 7.87 -7.25 -8.56
C LEU A 110 7.88 -5.87 -9.22
N THR A 111 6.76 -5.18 -9.14
CA THR A 111 6.70 -3.78 -9.56
C THR A 111 7.51 -2.89 -8.60
N PRO A 112 7.98 -1.71 -9.04
CA PRO A 112 8.70 -0.78 -8.16
C PRO A 112 7.93 -0.44 -6.88
N VAL A 113 6.60 -0.33 -6.95
CA VAL A 113 5.73 -0.04 -5.79
C VAL A 113 5.70 -1.22 -4.82
N GLN A 114 5.52 -2.45 -5.31
CA GLN A 114 5.56 -3.65 -4.46
C GLN A 114 6.95 -3.87 -3.84
N LEU A 115 8.01 -3.62 -4.60
CA LEU A 115 9.37 -3.71 -4.09
C LEU A 115 9.59 -2.72 -2.94
N LEU A 116 9.06 -1.51 -3.05
CA LEU A 116 9.08 -0.52 -1.98
C LEU A 116 8.32 -1.03 -0.75
N GLU A 117 7.06 -1.47 -0.90
CA GLU A 117 6.24 -1.98 0.20
C GLU A 117 6.91 -3.15 0.94
N GLU A 118 7.48 -4.11 0.20
CA GLU A 118 8.20 -5.23 0.80
C GLU A 118 9.49 -4.78 1.49
N THR A 119 10.20 -3.79 0.92
CA THR A 119 11.39 -3.20 1.55
C THR A 119 11.03 -2.48 2.85
N GLU A 120 9.96 -1.68 2.87
CA GLU A 120 9.49 -0.97 4.06
C GLU A 120 9.15 -1.93 5.20
N LYS A 121 8.47 -3.04 4.88
CA LYS A 121 8.19 -4.11 5.85
C LYS A 121 9.48 -4.75 6.38
N ALA A 122 10.50 -4.95 5.52
CA ALA A 122 11.75 -5.60 5.89
C ALA A 122 12.67 -4.74 6.76
N VAL A 123 12.66 -3.42 6.59
CA VAL A 123 13.47 -2.45 7.37
C VAL A 123 13.09 -2.47 8.86
N GLY A 124 11.86 -2.87 9.17
CA GLY A 124 11.42 -3.19 10.54
C GLY A 124 10.99 -2.01 11.40
N ASP A 125 10.73 -0.86 10.77
CA ASP A 125 9.93 0.21 11.37
C ASP A 125 8.44 -0.07 11.12
N PRO A 126 7.64 -0.40 12.15
CA PRO A 126 6.21 -0.66 11.98
C PRO A 126 5.41 0.57 11.55
N GLN A 127 5.92 1.79 11.78
CA GLN A 127 5.22 3.02 11.40
C GLN A 127 5.37 3.33 9.91
N LEU A 128 6.46 2.90 9.28
CA LEU A 128 6.77 3.28 7.91
C LEU A 128 5.71 2.79 6.89
N PRO A 129 5.28 1.51 6.89
CA PRO A 129 4.19 1.06 6.02
C PRO A 129 2.86 1.76 6.33
N ILE A 130 2.59 2.06 7.61
CA ILE A 130 1.36 2.75 8.03
C ILE A 130 1.32 4.17 7.47
N GLN A 131 2.43 4.89 7.58
CA GLN A 131 2.58 6.24 7.04
C GLN A 131 2.45 6.24 5.52
N HIS A 132 3.07 5.28 4.84
CA HIS A 132 2.94 5.13 3.39
C HIS A 132 1.48 4.87 2.97
N CYS A 133 0.76 3.96 3.64
CA CYS A 133 -0.66 3.75 3.40
C CYS A 133 -1.50 5.02 3.63
N ALA A 134 -1.26 5.75 4.73
CA ALA A 134 -1.96 7.00 5.03
C ALA A 134 -1.70 8.08 3.97
N LEU A 135 -0.47 8.17 3.45
CA LEU A 135 -0.10 9.07 2.34
C LEU A 135 -0.87 8.74 1.06
N ILE A 136 -1.01 7.45 0.73
CA ILE A 136 -1.79 7.00 -0.43
C ILE A 136 -3.26 7.42 -0.30
N GLU A 137 -3.86 7.23 0.88
CA GLU A 137 -5.24 7.64 1.14
C GLU A 137 -5.42 9.15 1.02
N LYS A 138 -4.53 9.94 1.63
CA LYS A 138 -4.57 11.41 1.53
C LYS A 138 -4.40 11.89 0.10
N SER A 139 -3.55 11.24 -0.70
CA SER A 139 -3.41 11.55 -2.13
C SER A 139 -4.71 11.30 -2.91
N ARG A 140 -5.43 10.21 -2.61
CA ARG A 140 -6.76 9.92 -3.20
C ARG A 140 -7.81 10.95 -2.78
N GLU A 141 -7.87 11.29 -1.49
CA GLU A 141 -8.78 12.31 -0.98
C GLU A 141 -8.54 13.67 -1.64
N LEU A 142 -7.28 14.10 -1.72
CA LEU A 142 -6.91 15.35 -2.39
C LEU A 142 -7.38 15.38 -3.84
N LYS A 143 -7.18 14.28 -4.58
CA LYS A 143 -7.65 14.18 -5.97
C LYS A 143 -9.17 14.29 -6.09
N ASN A 144 -9.92 13.66 -5.19
CA ASN A 144 -11.39 13.74 -5.18
C ASN A 144 -11.89 15.15 -4.85
N ILE A 145 -11.29 15.79 -3.85
CA ILE A 145 -11.62 17.17 -3.47
C ILE A 145 -11.31 18.12 -4.63
N GLN A 146 -10.17 17.94 -5.30
CA GLN A 146 -9.77 18.76 -6.44
C GLN A 146 -10.80 18.69 -7.57
N LEU A 147 -11.29 17.49 -7.92
CA LEU A 147 -12.36 17.32 -8.90
C LEU A 147 -13.69 17.96 -8.45
N SER A 148 -14.02 17.89 -7.15
CA SER A 148 -15.22 18.53 -6.62
C SER A 148 -15.13 20.06 -6.65
N VAL A 149 -13.95 20.62 -6.36
CA VAL A 149 -13.70 22.07 -6.42
C VAL A 149 -13.88 22.58 -7.85
N GLU A 150 -13.34 21.84 -8.82
CA GLU A 150 -13.46 22.19 -10.24
C GLU A 150 -14.94 22.22 -10.70
N ARG A 151 -15.72 21.17 -10.40
CA ARG A 151 -17.16 21.10 -10.70
C ARG A 151 -17.98 22.19 -10.00
N ASN A 152 -17.69 22.45 -8.73
CA ASN A 152 -18.37 23.51 -7.98
C ASN A 152 -18.03 24.89 -8.55
N GLY A 153 -16.80 25.10 -9.02
CA GLY A 153 -16.38 26.31 -9.71
C GLY A 153 -17.16 26.55 -11.02
N GLU A 154 -17.32 25.51 -11.84
CA GLU A 154 -18.14 25.57 -13.05
C GLU A 154 -19.60 25.93 -12.73
N THR A 155 -20.18 25.25 -11.75
CA THR A 155 -21.56 25.47 -11.29
C THR A 155 -21.74 26.91 -10.78
N LEU A 156 -20.79 27.41 -9.98
CA LEU A 156 -20.83 28.77 -9.46
C LEU A 156 -20.79 29.81 -10.59
N ASN A 157 -19.97 29.58 -11.62
CA ASN A 157 -19.90 30.47 -12.78
C ASN A 157 -21.22 30.48 -13.57
N GLN A 158 -21.87 29.32 -13.72
CA GLN A 158 -23.19 29.23 -14.34
C GLN A 158 -24.25 30.02 -13.56
N TRP A 159 -24.32 29.85 -12.23
CA TRP A 159 -25.26 30.59 -11.39
C TRP A 159 -25.00 32.10 -11.40
N ARG A 160 -23.73 32.52 -11.41
CA ARG A 160 -23.35 33.94 -11.53
C ARG A 160 -23.82 34.53 -12.86
N ALA A 161 -23.65 33.81 -13.96
CA ALA A 161 -24.13 34.24 -15.28
C ALA A 161 -25.66 34.39 -15.28
N LEU A 162 -26.38 33.40 -14.75
CA LEU A 162 -27.84 33.43 -14.66
C LEU A 162 -28.34 34.58 -13.76
N ASN A 163 -27.70 34.81 -12.61
CA ASN A 163 -28.06 35.91 -11.72
C ASN A 163 -27.89 37.27 -12.41
N THR A 164 -26.82 37.43 -13.20
CA THR A 164 -26.57 38.64 -14.00
C THR A 164 -27.66 38.85 -15.06
N GLU A 165 -28.19 37.79 -15.66
CA GLU A 165 -29.31 37.90 -16.60
C GLU A 165 -30.63 38.23 -15.89
N LEU A 166 -30.94 37.56 -14.77
CA LEU A 166 -32.15 37.83 -14.00
C LEU A 166 -32.17 39.26 -13.44
N GLU A 167 -31.03 39.81 -13.02
CA GLU A 167 -30.94 41.21 -12.59
C GLU A 167 -31.36 42.18 -13.70
N LYS A 168 -30.98 41.91 -14.96
CA LYS A 168 -31.43 42.70 -16.12
C LYS A 168 -32.93 42.57 -16.35
N ASP A 169 -33.50 41.38 -16.14
CA ASP A 169 -34.94 41.14 -16.29
C ASP A 169 -35.75 41.88 -15.24
N VAL A 170 -35.28 41.88 -13.99
CA VAL A 170 -35.86 42.64 -12.89
C VAL A 170 -35.83 44.14 -13.21
N GLU A 171 -34.71 44.65 -13.71
CA GLU A 171 -34.57 46.05 -14.10
C GLU A 171 -35.56 46.43 -15.22
N ARG A 172 -35.73 45.57 -16.23
CA ARG A 172 -36.71 45.76 -17.32
C ARG A 172 -38.15 45.81 -16.80
N VAL A 173 -38.51 44.94 -15.85
CA VAL A 173 -39.86 44.94 -15.25
C VAL A 173 -40.08 46.22 -14.45
N CYS A 174 -39.11 46.64 -13.64
CA CYS A 174 -39.19 47.87 -12.85
C CYS A 174 -39.40 49.11 -13.74
N GLN A 175 -38.65 49.23 -14.85
CA GLN A 175 -38.83 50.32 -15.82
C GLN A 175 -40.23 50.32 -16.46
N ARG A 176 -40.78 49.13 -16.75
CA ARG A 176 -42.13 49.00 -17.31
C ARG A 176 -43.19 49.48 -16.32
N GLU A 177 -43.04 49.14 -15.04
CA GLU A 177 -43.96 49.59 -13.99
C GLU A 177 -43.98 51.12 -13.86
N GLU A 178 -42.81 51.78 -13.89
CA GLU A 178 -42.70 53.25 -13.89
C GLU A 178 -43.39 53.91 -15.09
N LEU A 179 -43.20 53.35 -16.29
CA LEU A 179 -43.85 53.86 -17.50
C LEU A 179 -45.37 53.71 -17.42
N LEU A 180 -45.86 52.59 -16.90
CA LEU A 180 -47.30 52.37 -16.68
C LEU A 180 -47.87 53.38 -15.70
N THR A 181 -47.14 53.69 -14.61
CA THR A 181 -47.59 54.72 -13.64
C THR A 181 -47.67 56.11 -14.30
N LYS A 182 -46.68 56.45 -15.15
CA LYS A 182 -46.71 57.69 -15.95
C LYS A 182 -47.91 57.73 -16.89
N VAL A 183 -48.19 56.65 -17.61
CA VAL A 183 -49.35 56.54 -18.51
C VAL A 183 -50.65 56.72 -17.75
N GLU A 184 -50.81 56.09 -16.58
CA GLU A 184 -51.97 56.29 -15.73
C GLU A 184 -52.13 57.75 -15.28
N SER A 185 -51.03 58.40 -14.88
CA SER A 185 -51.06 59.82 -14.49
C SER A 185 -51.49 60.72 -15.66
N MET A 186 -51.04 60.43 -16.88
CA MET A 186 -51.40 61.17 -18.09
C MET A 186 -52.86 60.90 -18.49
N LYS A 187 -53.34 59.66 -18.37
CA LYS A 187 -54.75 59.32 -18.57
C LYS A 187 -55.66 60.09 -17.61
N LYS A 188 -55.28 60.26 -16.34
CA LYS A 188 -56.03 61.08 -15.37
C LYS A 188 -56.08 62.57 -15.73
N LYS A 189 -55.06 63.08 -16.44
CA LYS A 189 -55.01 64.48 -16.92
C LYS A 189 -55.76 64.70 -18.25
N LEU A 190 -56.04 63.63 -19.00
CA LEU A 190 -56.71 63.68 -20.31
C LEU A 190 -58.12 64.32 -20.28
N PRO A 191 -59.00 64.04 -19.29
CA PRO A 191 -60.33 64.67 -19.20
C PRO A 191 -60.27 66.19 -19.00
N TRP A 192 -59.26 66.67 -18.26
CA TRP A 192 -59.06 68.11 -18.03
C TRP A 192 -58.72 68.86 -19.31
N LEU A 193 -57.91 68.26 -20.18
CA LEU A 193 -57.58 68.84 -21.49
C LEU A 193 -58.77 68.85 -22.45
N LYS A 194 -59.63 67.83 -22.41
CA LYS A 194 -60.84 67.76 -23.26
C LYS A 194 -61.97 68.68 -22.80
N ALA A 195 -61.96 69.13 -21.55
CA ALA A 195 -62.95 70.06 -21.01
C ALA A 195 -62.58 71.55 -21.24
N CYS A 196 -61.33 71.84 -21.63
CA CYS A 196 -60.84 73.20 -21.89
C CYS A 196 -60.71 73.54 -23.39
N SER A 197 -61.22 72.69 -24.28
CA SER A 197 -61.36 72.90 -25.73
C SER A 197 -62.83 72.97 -26.11
#